data_AF-A0A931ULT7-F1
#
_entry.id   AF-A0A931ULT7-F1
#
_cell.length_a   1.000
_cell.length_b   1.000
_cell.length_c   1.000
_cell.angle_alpha   90.00
_cell.angle_beta   90.00
_cell.angle_gamma   90.00
#
_symmetry.space_group_name_H-M   'P 1'
#
loop_
_entity.id
_entity.type
_entity.pdbx_description
1 polymer ?
#
loop_
_entity_poly.entity_id
_entity_poly.type
_entity_poly.pdbx_seq_one_letter_code
_entity_poly.pdbx_strand_id
1 'polypeptide(L)' 'MTAREATAEVFWTAFRTLPRADREAVIQRLLRDRRMREDLIDIVTALQREHEKGIPYERVRADLKKTGRL' A
#
# COMPACT_ATOMS: atom_id res chain seq x y z
N MET A 1 -12.39 -14.64 15.92
CA MET A 1 -11.93 -13.26 16.09
C MET A 1 -10.96 -13.21 17.24
N THR A 2 -9.71 -12.83 16.98
CA THR A 2 -8.69 -12.61 18.01
C THR A 2 -8.86 -11.21 18.63
N ALA A 3 -8.29 -10.98 19.82
CA ALA A 3 -8.30 -9.65 20.43
C ALA A 3 -7.66 -8.57 19.54
N ARG A 4 -6.64 -8.96 18.75
CA ARG A 4 -5.98 -8.07 17.78
C ARG A 4 -6.92 -7.69 16.64
N GLU A 5 -7.62 -8.65 16.06
CA GLU A 5 -8.61 -8.42 15.01
C GLU A 5 -9.76 -7.54 15.51
N ALA A 6 -10.26 -7.80 16.72
CA ALA A 6 -11.31 -7.00 17.35
C ALA A 6 -10.87 -5.54 17.53
N THR A 7 -9.63 -5.35 17.99
CA THR A 7 -9.06 -4.00 18.16
C THR A 7 -8.97 -3.27 16.82
N ALA A 8 -8.49 -3.93 15.77
CA ALA A 8 -8.40 -3.35 14.44
C ALA A 8 -9.79 -2.95 13.90
N GLU A 9 -10.80 -3.78 14.11
CA GLU A 9 -12.18 -3.51 13.66
C GLU A 9 -12.80 -2.31 14.37
N VAL A 10 -12.50 -2.11 15.66
CA VAL A 10 -12.93 -0.91 16.40
C VAL A 10 -12.35 0.35 15.80
N PHE A 11 -11.04 0.38 15.52
CA PHE A 11 -10.40 1.54 14.87
C PHE A 11 -10.95 1.78 13.46
N TRP A 12 -11.19 0.72 12.68
CA TRP A 12 -11.76 0.84 11.35
C TRP A 12 -13.17 1.41 11.38
N THR A 13 -14.02 0.90 12.29
CA THR A 13 -15.38 1.39 12.48
C THR A 13 -15.37 2.86 12.88
N ALA A 14 -14.56 3.23 13.87
CA ALA A 14 -14.43 4.62 14.32
C ALA A 14 -13.95 5.56 13.20
N PHE A 15 -12.97 5.13 12.39
CA PHE A 15 -12.52 5.91 11.24
C PHE A 15 -13.62 6.11 10.20
N ARG A 16 -14.40 5.05 9.89
CA ARG A 16 -15.44 5.13 8.87
C ARG A 16 -16.62 6.02 9.26
N THR A 17 -16.94 6.11 10.55
CA THR A 17 -18.04 6.95 11.07
C THR A 17 -17.69 8.43 11.16
N LEU A 18 -16.41 8.80 11.06
CA LEU A 18 -16.00 10.20 11.05
C LEU A 18 -16.61 10.98 9.86
N PRO A 19 -16.94 12.27 10.07
CA PRO A 19 -17.22 13.20 8.99
C PRO A 19 -16.09 13.23 7.96
N ARG A 20 -16.42 13.58 6.71
CA ARG A 20 -15.44 13.58 5.61
C ARG A 20 -14.17 14.39 5.91
N ALA A 21 -14.32 15.59 6.47
CA ALA A 21 -13.20 16.46 6.80
C ALA A 21 -12.25 15.81 7.82
N ASP A 22 -12.79 15.12 8.82
CA ASP A 22 -11.99 14.44 9.84
C ASP A 22 -11.30 13.19 9.29
N ARG A 23 -11.96 12.44 8.39
CA ARG A 23 -11.31 11.34 7.66
C ARG A 23 -10.13 11.83 6.83
N GLU A 24 -10.31 12.95 6.12
CA GLU A 24 -9.24 13.58 5.34
C GLU A 24 -8.09 14.02 6.25
N ALA A 25 -8.38 14.60 7.43
CA ALA A 25 -7.36 14.97 8.39
C ALA A 25 -6.56 13.75 8.92
N VAL A 26 -7.24 12.63 9.19
CA VAL A 26 -6.58 11.38 9.59
C VAL A 26 -5.66 10.86 8.48
N ILE A 27 -6.15 10.82 7.23
CA ILE A 27 -5.34 10.39 6.08
C ILE A 27 -4.12 11.31 5.91
N GLN A 28 -4.30 12.62 5.98
CA GLN A 28 -3.20 13.58 5.89
C GLN A 28 -2.14 13.35 6.97
N ARG A 29 -2.56 12.99 8.19
CA ARG A 29 -1.64 12.66 9.28
C ARG A 29 -0.89 11.35 9.02
N LEU A 30 -1.56 10.32 8.49
CA LEU A 30 -0.91 9.07 8.09
C LEU A 30 0.12 9.28 6.99
N LEU A 31 -0.19 10.10 5.98
CA LEU A 31 0.71 10.39 4.86
C LEU A 31 1.94 11.23 5.24
N ARG A 32 1.92 11.93 6.38
CA ARG A 32 3.10 12.64 6.89
C ARG A 32 4.16 11.68 7.42
N ASP A 33 3.75 10.53 7.95
CA ASP A 33 4.68 9.48 8.32
C ASP A 33 5.35 8.92 7.05
N ARG A 34 6.68 9.01 7.00
CA ARG A 34 7.44 8.61 5.81
C ARG A 34 7.27 7.14 5.49
N ARG A 35 7.36 6.28 6.50
CA ARG A 35 7.30 4.84 6.32
C ARG A 35 5.91 4.42 5.87
N MET A 36 4.87 4.94 6.52
CA MET A 36 3.49 4.68 6.14
C MET A 36 3.18 5.13 4.71
N ARG A 37 3.71 6.28 4.31
CA ARG A 37 3.55 6.78 2.94
C ARG A 37 4.23 5.88 1.92
N GLU A 38 5.45 5.43 2.19
CA GLU A 38 6.19 4.48 1.33
C GLU A 38 5.42 3.16 1.22
N ASP A 39 4.98 2.58 2.34
CA ASP A 39 4.19 1.34 2.37
C ASP A 39 2.89 1.47 1.56
N LEU A 40 2.17 2.59 1.65
CA LEU A 40 0.94 2.83 0.88
C LEU A 40 1.21 2.93 -0.63
N ILE A 41 2.31 3.57 -1.04
CA ILE A 41 2.71 3.65 -2.46
C ILE A 41 2.99 2.25 -3.00
N ASP A 42 3.71 1.42 -2.24
CA ASP A 42 4.03 0.05 -2.65
C ASP A 42 2.76 -0.80 -2.78
N ILE A 43 1.84 -0.73 -1.80
CA ILE A 43 0.56 -1.46 -1.84
C ILE A 43 -0.26 -1.03 -3.05
N VAL A 44 -0.41 0.27 -3.29
CA VAL A 44 -1.18 0.79 -4.43
C VAL A 44 -0.54 0.35 -5.75
N THR A 45 0.79 0.41 -5.85
CA THR A 45 1.53 -0.05 -7.03
C THR A 45 1.31 -1.54 -7.27
N ALA A 46 1.34 -2.36 -6.22
CA ALA A 46 1.08 -3.79 -6.34
C ALA A 46 -0.37 -4.08 -6.81
N LEU A 47 -1.36 -3.40 -6.23
CA LEU A 47 -2.77 -3.54 -6.61
C LEU A 47 -3.02 -3.15 -8.07
N GLN A 48 -2.42 -2.04 -8.52
CA GLN A 48 -2.53 -1.60 -9.92
C GLN A 48 -1.96 -2.63 -10.91
N ARG A 49 -0.98 -3.42 -10.47
CA ARG A 49 -0.29 -4.42 -11.29
C ARG A 49 -0.84 -5.84 -11.10
N GLU A 50 -1.87 -6.03 -10.28
CA GLU A 50 -2.46 -7.35 -10.00
C GLU A 50 -2.97 -8.04 -11.28
N HIS A 51 -3.39 -7.25 -12.27
CA HIS A 51 -3.86 -7.75 -13.57
C HIS A 51 -2.76 -7.97 -14.61
N GLU A 52 -1.51 -7.59 -14.30
CA GLU A 52 -0.38 -7.80 -15.22
C GLU A 52 0.00 -9.28 -15.25
N LYS A 53 0.36 -9.78 -16.43
CA LYS A 53 0.97 -11.11 -16.52
C LYS A 53 2.33 -11.08 -15.83
N GLY A 54 2.54 -12.02 -14.90
CA GLY A 54 3.84 -12.24 -14.29
C GLY A 54 4.93 -12.43 -15.35
N ILE A 55 6.05 -11.74 -15.17
CA ILE A 55 7.21 -11.85 -16.05
C ILE A 55 8.23 -12.76 -15.35
N PRO A 56 8.71 -13.84 -15.99
CA PRO A 56 9.76 -14.67 -15.41
C PRO A 56 11.01 -13.85 -15.11
N TYR A 57 11.63 -14.09 -13.95
CA TYR A 57 12.81 -13.37 -13.50
C TYR A 57 13.93 -13.35 -14.55
N GLU A 58 14.11 -14.46 -15.27
CA GLU A 58 15.15 -14.60 -16.30
C GLU A 58 14.99 -13.60 -17.46
N ARG A 59 13.74 -13.29 -17.82
CA ARG A 59 13.44 -12.28 -18.85
C ARG A 59 13.76 -10.88 -18.34
N VAL A 60 13.35 -10.56 -17.11
CA VAL A 60 13.68 -9.29 -16.46
C VAL A 60 15.19 -9.10 -16.35
N ARG A 61 15.92 -10.13 -15.89
CA ARG A 61 17.37 -10.12 -15.75
C ARG A 61 18.09 -9.89 -17.08
N ALA A 62 17.64 -10.53 -18.15
CA ALA A 62 18.22 -10.34 -19.49
C ALA A 62 18.02 -8.90 -19.98
N ASP A 63 16.84 -8.32 -19.77
CA ASP A 63 16.52 -6.95 -20.18
C ASP A 63 17.32 -5.92 -19.37
N LEU A 64 17.51 -6.14 -18.07
CA LEU A 64 18.34 -5.26 -17.22
C LEU A 64 19.82 -5.28 -17.64
N LYS A 65 20.37 -6.45 -17.98
CA LYS A 65 21.74 -6.56 -18.53
C LYS A 65 21.89 -5.81 -19.86
N LYS A 66 20.91 -5.93 -20.77
CA LYS A 66 20.92 -5.21 -22.06
C LYS A 66 20.86 -3.69 -21.89
N THR A 67 20.18 -3.21 -20.86
CA THR A 67 19.99 -1.78 -20.59
C THR A 67 21.07 -1.17 -19.68
N GLY A 68 22.07 -1.96 -19.25
CA GLY A 68 23.16 -1.49 -18.39
C GLY A 68 22.72 -1.13 -16.98
N ARG A 69 21.57 -1.66 -16.53
CA ARG A 69 21.01 -1.43 -15.19
C ARG A 69 21.36 -2.55 -14.20
N LEU A 70 22.17 -3.51 -14.64
CA LEU A 70 22.65 -4.67 -13.87
C LEU A 70 24.08 -5.00 -14.28
#